data_AF-B2JY24-F1
#
_entry.id   AF-B2JY24-F1
#
_cell.length_a   1.000
_cell.length_b   1.000
_cell.length_c   1.000
_cell.angle_alpha   90.00
_cell.angle_beta   90.00
_cell.angle_gamma   90.00
#
_symmetry.space_group_name_H-M   'P 1'
#
loop_
_entity.id
_entity.type
_entity.pdbx_description
1 polymer ?
#
loop_
_entity_poly.entity_id
_entity_poly.type
_entity_poly.pdbx_seq_one_letter_code
_entity_poly.pdbx_strand_id
1 'polypeptide(L)'
;MNRLYEEVRMPLAEGTTLLHPERALLRWEGMSGRSDIGQICYLTRDTSSPQRTRRTFDPTSFCSERARVVRLLVTQLSGRMALGARRPVTIFMDLRVVLDFVNWADSQRLHQVLCDEKATAEAVHRYFRERRDQVSLGNQNRNSVASRQRILLSMLREFFRSDDFCADARALRQQQDAWVPTAVPDAEAQAALLAWADALFSSISTLVLDFKPYPVRVTTVRGEHLCLVPHPFGRKKGDDSRGLLGWNLETGEPRTREDITKRMAETGANTPHESSEDRRTDS
;
A
#
# COMPACT_ATOMS: atom_id res chain seq x y z
N MET A 1 -18.08 5.36 -17.87
CA MET A 1 -17.42 6.68 -17.99
C MET A 1 -16.20 6.69 -17.09
N ASN A 2 -15.03 7.05 -17.59
CA ASN A 2 -13.85 7.26 -16.74
C ASN A 2 -13.93 8.65 -16.11
N ARG A 3 -13.93 8.72 -14.77
CA ARG A 3 -13.85 9.99 -14.04
C ARG A 3 -12.50 10.65 -14.29
N LEU A 4 -12.52 11.94 -14.56
CA LEU A 4 -11.32 12.78 -14.59
C LEU A 4 -10.78 12.89 -13.15
N TYR A 5 -9.49 12.58 -12.98
CA TYR A 5 -8.79 12.75 -11.71
C TYR A 5 -7.93 14.00 -11.76
N GLU A 6 -7.95 14.76 -10.67
CA GLU A 6 -7.06 15.89 -10.45
C GLU A 6 -6.10 15.53 -9.32
N GLU A 7 -4.80 15.49 -9.63
CA GLU A 7 -3.77 15.24 -8.62
C GLU A 7 -3.64 16.45 -7.70
N VAL A 8 -3.91 16.25 -6.42
CA VAL A 8 -3.77 17.27 -5.38
C VAL A 8 -2.55 16.94 -4.55
N ARG A 9 -1.51 17.78 -4.63
CA ARG A 9 -0.30 17.62 -3.81
C ARG A 9 -0.59 18.05 -2.37
N MET A 10 -0.17 17.23 -1.42
CA MET A 10 -0.30 17.48 0.02
C MET A 10 1.06 17.83 0.63
N PRO A 11 1.16 18.83 1.54
CA PRO A 11 0.08 19.72 1.97
C PRO A 11 -0.41 20.63 0.83
N LEU A 12 -1.64 21.14 0.95
CA LEU A 12 -2.13 22.21 0.10
C LEU A 12 -1.23 23.44 0.28
N ALA A 13 -0.93 24.13 -0.81
CA ALA A 13 -0.29 25.44 -0.74
C ALA A 13 -1.23 26.43 -0.03
N GLU A 14 -0.65 27.39 0.70
CA GLU A 14 -1.41 28.40 1.44
C GLU A 14 -2.41 29.13 0.54
N GLY A 15 -3.63 29.33 1.02
CA GLY A 15 -4.71 29.95 0.24
C GLY A 15 -5.34 29.07 -0.86
N THR A 16 -4.84 27.85 -1.09
CA THR A 16 -5.40 26.97 -2.13
C THR A 16 -6.76 26.40 -1.71
N THR A 17 -7.77 26.62 -2.54
CA THR A 17 -9.10 26.02 -2.38
C THR A 17 -9.29 24.87 -3.36
N LEU A 18 -9.77 23.73 -2.86
CA LEU A 18 -10.09 22.57 -3.70
C LEU A 18 -11.42 22.80 -4.44
N LEU A 19 -11.35 23.15 -5.73
CA LEU A 19 -12.52 23.48 -6.55
C LEU A 19 -13.36 22.24 -6.93
N HIS A 20 -12.69 21.14 -7.31
CA HIS A 20 -13.32 19.88 -7.72
C HIS A 20 -13.00 18.73 -6.75
N PRO A 21 -13.56 18.74 -5.52
CA PRO A 21 -13.33 17.70 -4.53
C PRO A 21 -13.72 16.32 -5.03
N GLU A 22 -14.74 16.24 -5.88
CA GLU A 22 -15.18 15.03 -6.56
C GLU A 22 -14.18 14.52 -7.58
N ARG A 23 -13.07 15.19 -7.87
CA ARG A 23 -11.98 14.71 -8.75
C ARG A 23 -10.67 14.48 -8.00
N ALA A 24 -10.62 14.84 -6.72
CA ALA A 24 -9.40 14.90 -5.94
C ALA A 24 -8.75 13.53 -5.74
N LEU A 25 -7.51 13.41 -6.23
CA LEU A 25 -6.60 12.30 -5.98
C LEU A 25 -5.39 12.83 -5.21
N LEU A 26 -5.34 12.56 -3.90
CA LEU A 26 -4.29 13.09 -3.04
C LEU A 26 -2.96 12.38 -3.29
N ARG A 27 -1.92 13.18 -3.49
CA ARG A 27 -0.53 12.75 -3.62
C ARG A 27 0.27 13.32 -2.46
N TRP A 28 1.02 12.44 -1.80
CA TRP A 28 1.77 12.76 -0.59
C TRP A 28 3.24 12.95 -0.93
N GLU A 29 3.85 13.99 -0.38
CA GLU A 29 5.28 14.22 -0.53
C GLU A 29 6.10 13.00 -0.05
N GLY A 30 7.12 12.61 -0.83
CA GLY A 30 7.98 11.48 -0.52
C GLY A 30 7.32 10.10 -0.65
N MET A 31 6.10 10.01 -1.21
CA MET A 31 5.38 8.74 -1.36
C MET A 31 4.92 8.51 -2.79
N SER A 32 5.00 7.25 -3.25
CA SER A 32 4.41 6.82 -4.53
C SER A 32 2.90 6.57 -4.44
N GLY A 33 2.39 6.35 -3.22
CA GLY A 33 0.98 6.06 -2.95
C GLY A 33 0.07 7.26 -3.19
N ARG A 34 -1.13 6.99 -3.71
CA ARG A 34 -2.19 7.97 -3.93
C ARG A 34 -3.46 7.59 -3.16
N SER A 35 -4.25 8.60 -2.79
CA SER A 35 -5.55 8.39 -2.13
C SER A 35 -6.66 9.07 -2.93
N ASP A 36 -7.51 8.28 -3.58
CA ASP A 36 -8.75 8.80 -4.17
C ASP A 36 -9.72 9.15 -3.04
N ILE A 37 -9.70 10.42 -2.62
CA ILE A 37 -10.61 10.92 -1.58
C ILE A 37 -11.91 11.42 -2.19
N GLY A 38 -11.87 11.91 -3.45
CA GLY A 38 -13.04 12.45 -4.12
C GLY A 38 -14.12 11.40 -4.41
N GLN A 39 -13.81 10.10 -4.35
CA GLN A 39 -14.84 9.07 -4.37
C GLN A 39 -15.88 9.24 -3.25
N ILE A 40 -15.55 9.86 -2.11
CA ILE A 40 -16.51 10.10 -1.00
C ILE A 40 -17.68 10.97 -1.46
N CYS A 41 -17.51 11.77 -2.52
CA CYS A 41 -18.56 12.61 -3.08
C CYS A 41 -19.73 11.83 -3.69
N TYR A 42 -19.65 10.50 -3.78
CA TYR A 42 -20.69 9.65 -4.38
C TYR A 42 -21.27 8.71 -3.32
N LEU A 43 -22.60 8.60 -3.24
CA LEU A 43 -23.27 7.79 -2.21
C LEU A 43 -23.28 6.29 -2.54
N THR A 44 -23.31 5.95 -3.83
CA THR A 44 -23.34 4.57 -4.31
C THR A 44 -21.97 4.19 -4.85
N ARG A 45 -21.26 3.34 -4.10
CA ARG A 45 -19.86 2.98 -4.38
C ARG A 45 -19.64 1.48 -4.20
N ASP A 46 -19.00 0.85 -5.18
CA ASP A 46 -18.46 -0.48 -5.02
C ASP A 46 -17.11 -0.40 -4.29
N THR A 47 -17.12 -0.83 -3.05
CA THR A 47 -15.94 -0.90 -2.18
C THR A 47 -15.52 -2.34 -1.90
N SER A 48 -16.13 -3.31 -2.58
CA SER A 48 -15.93 -4.75 -2.34
C SER A 48 -14.54 -5.26 -2.74
N SER A 49 -13.84 -4.55 -3.64
CA SER A 49 -12.51 -4.95 -4.12
C SER A 49 -11.41 -4.65 -3.09
N PRO A 50 -10.80 -5.68 -2.43
CA PRO A 50 -9.70 -5.47 -1.49
C PRO A 50 -8.42 -4.96 -2.18
N GLN A 51 -8.24 -5.32 -3.45
CA GLN A 51 -7.08 -4.93 -4.28
C GLN A 51 -7.22 -3.51 -4.86
N ARG A 52 -8.32 -2.81 -4.59
CA ARG A 52 -8.59 -1.42 -5.02
C ARG A 52 -8.53 -1.21 -6.53
N THR A 53 -8.51 -2.27 -7.32
CA THR A 53 -8.44 -2.26 -8.79
C THR A 53 -9.78 -1.92 -9.43
N ARG A 54 -10.88 -2.13 -8.70
CA ARG A 54 -12.26 -1.83 -9.14
C ARG A 54 -12.96 -0.95 -8.11
N ARG A 55 -12.50 0.29 -7.94
CA ARG A 55 -13.32 1.31 -7.28
C ARG A 55 -14.22 1.92 -8.34
N THR A 56 -15.44 1.44 -8.40
CA THR A 56 -16.49 2.02 -9.24
C THR A 56 -17.49 2.71 -8.33
N PHE A 57 -18.01 3.83 -8.78
CA PHE A 57 -19.09 4.55 -8.12
C PHE A 57 -20.08 4.96 -9.20
N ASP A 58 -21.33 5.13 -8.80
CA ASP A 58 -22.36 5.63 -9.69
C ASP A 58 -22.22 7.15 -9.81
N PRO A 59 -21.89 7.71 -10.99
CA PRO A 59 -21.76 9.15 -11.17
C PRO A 59 -23.03 9.92 -10.83
N THR A 60 -24.21 9.29 -10.94
CA THR A 60 -25.50 9.92 -10.64
C THR A 60 -25.75 10.05 -9.14
N SER A 61 -25.00 9.30 -8.32
CA SER A 61 -25.09 9.34 -6.85
C SER A 61 -24.28 10.47 -6.21
N PHE A 62 -23.88 11.48 -6.99
CA PHE A 62 -23.13 12.63 -6.50
C PHE A 62 -23.90 13.38 -5.40
N CYS A 63 -23.20 13.69 -4.30
CA CYS A 63 -23.73 14.41 -3.15
C CYS A 63 -22.88 15.66 -2.88
N SER A 64 -23.52 16.82 -3.00
CA SER A 64 -22.88 18.12 -2.77
C SER A 64 -22.44 18.33 -1.31
N GLU A 65 -23.15 17.75 -0.34
CA GLU A 65 -22.76 17.77 1.07
C GLU A 65 -21.47 16.98 1.28
N ARG A 66 -21.36 15.78 0.68
CA ARG A 66 -20.11 15.00 0.71
C ARG A 66 -18.96 15.72 0.02
N ALA A 67 -19.21 16.49 -1.03
CA ALA A 67 -18.21 17.35 -1.64
C ALA A 67 -17.70 18.44 -0.66
N ARG A 68 -18.57 19.01 0.18
CA ARG A 68 -18.16 19.93 1.26
C ARG A 68 -17.32 19.20 2.32
N VAL A 69 -17.74 18.01 2.74
CA VAL A 69 -16.99 17.14 3.66
C VAL A 69 -15.58 16.86 3.14
N VAL A 70 -15.44 16.49 1.86
CA VAL A 70 -14.13 16.22 1.27
C VAL A 70 -13.23 17.45 1.31
N ARG A 71 -13.75 18.65 1.00
CA ARG A 71 -12.97 19.90 1.14
C ARG A 71 -12.49 20.09 2.57
N LEU A 72 -13.38 20.00 3.55
CA LEU A 72 -13.03 20.16 4.97
C LEU A 72 -11.98 19.14 5.42
N LEU A 73 -12.14 17.88 5.03
CA LEU A 73 -11.22 16.81 5.38
C LEU A 73 -9.84 17.03 4.75
N VAL A 74 -9.77 17.43 3.47
CA VAL A 74 -8.48 17.75 2.81
C VAL A 74 -7.80 18.94 3.49
N THR A 75 -8.54 20.01 3.81
CA THR A 75 -8.00 21.17 4.53
C THR A 75 -7.46 20.77 5.90
N GLN A 76 -8.19 19.94 6.65
CA GLN A 76 -7.75 19.41 7.94
C GLN A 76 -6.45 18.59 7.82
N LEU A 77 -6.40 17.65 6.86
CA LEU A 77 -5.22 16.83 6.61
C LEU A 77 -4.01 17.70 6.23
N SER A 78 -4.23 18.74 5.43
CA SER A 78 -3.20 19.71 5.07
C SER A 78 -2.67 20.46 6.28
N GLY A 79 -3.56 20.93 7.17
CA GLY A 79 -3.17 21.61 8.42
C GLY A 79 -2.29 20.76 9.33
N ARG A 80 -2.61 19.46 9.47
CA ARG A 80 -1.79 18.50 10.23
C ARG A 80 -0.37 18.32 9.66
N MET A 81 -0.21 18.49 8.35
CA MET A 81 1.11 18.42 7.69
C MET A 81 1.89 19.73 7.85
N ALA A 82 1.25 20.86 7.57
CA ALA A 82 1.89 22.17 7.51
C ALA A 82 2.51 22.60 8.85
N LEU A 83 1.90 22.21 9.97
CA LEU A 83 2.41 22.50 11.31
C LEU A 83 3.57 21.58 11.74
N GLY A 84 4.06 20.70 10.86
CA GLY A 84 5.09 19.70 11.18
C GLY A 84 4.64 18.64 12.21
N ALA A 85 3.36 18.65 12.59
CA ALA A 85 2.83 17.82 13.67
C ALA A 85 2.89 16.32 13.36
N ARG A 86 2.79 15.93 12.08
CA ARG A 86 2.86 14.53 11.65
C ARG A 86 3.53 14.36 10.28
N ARG A 87 4.23 13.23 10.12
CA ARG A 87 4.82 12.82 8.85
C ARG A 87 3.72 12.51 7.81
N PRO A 88 3.97 12.75 6.50
CA PRO A 88 3.01 12.45 5.43
C PRO A 88 2.48 11.01 5.47
N VAL A 89 3.35 10.04 5.73
CA VAL A 89 2.98 8.62 5.83
C VAL A 89 1.98 8.35 6.95
N THR A 90 2.09 9.03 8.08
CA THR A 90 1.16 8.87 9.21
C THR A 90 -0.22 9.39 8.84
N ILE A 91 -0.28 10.59 8.24
CA ILE A 91 -1.55 11.21 7.82
C ILE A 91 -2.22 10.39 6.71
N PHE A 92 -1.44 9.83 5.79
CA PHE A 92 -1.94 8.88 4.80
C PHE A 92 -2.60 7.65 5.44
N MET A 93 -1.99 7.09 6.50
CA MET A 93 -2.58 5.96 7.23
C MET A 93 -3.83 6.38 8.01
N ASP A 94 -3.84 7.56 8.62
CA ASP A 94 -5.01 8.11 9.31
C ASP A 94 -6.19 8.29 8.35
N LEU A 95 -5.95 8.86 7.16
CA LEU A 95 -6.97 8.97 6.11
C LEU A 95 -7.49 7.60 5.69
N ARG A 96 -6.64 6.57 5.57
CA ARG A 96 -7.10 5.22 5.22
C ARG A 96 -8.12 4.69 6.24
N VAL A 97 -7.92 4.96 7.53
CA VAL A 97 -8.88 4.57 8.58
C VAL A 97 -10.23 5.27 8.37
N VAL A 98 -10.22 6.56 8.05
CA VAL A 98 -11.46 7.31 7.75
C VAL A 98 -12.15 6.76 6.50
N LEU A 99 -11.39 6.50 5.43
CA LEU A 99 -11.94 5.91 4.20
C LEU A 99 -12.56 4.54 4.44
N ASP A 100 -11.91 3.67 5.22
CA ASP A 100 -12.43 2.35 5.56
C ASP A 100 -13.73 2.45 6.36
N PHE A 101 -13.84 3.42 7.29
CA PHE A 101 -15.06 3.69 8.03
C PHE A 101 -16.18 4.21 7.13
N VAL A 102 -15.91 5.16 6.24
CA VAL A 102 -16.91 5.72 5.32
C VAL A 102 -17.38 4.68 4.32
N ASN A 103 -16.48 3.80 3.84
CA ASN A 103 -16.86 2.68 2.98
C ASN A 103 -17.76 1.68 3.70
N TRP A 104 -17.46 1.38 4.97
CA TRP A 104 -18.36 0.57 5.80
C TRP A 104 -19.71 1.28 6.00
N ALA A 105 -19.73 2.57 6.30
CA ALA A 105 -20.97 3.32 6.51
C ALA A 105 -21.86 3.31 5.25
N ASP A 106 -21.27 3.50 4.07
CA ASP A 106 -22.04 3.50 2.82
C ASP A 106 -22.54 2.10 2.44
N SER A 107 -21.79 1.02 2.72
CA SER A 107 -22.31 -0.36 2.54
C SER A 107 -23.50 -0.66 3.45
N GLN A 108 -23.60 0.08 4.55
CA GLN A 108 -24.67 0.07 5.52
C GLN A 108 -25.78 1.11 5.24
N ARG A 109 -25.70 1.84 4.12
CA ARG A 109 -26.61 2.95 3.73
C ARG A 109 -26.67 4.11 4.73
N LEU A 110 -25.63 4.29 5.54
CA LEU A 110 -25.48 5.39 6.48
C LEU A 110 -24.86 6.62 5.81
N HIS A 111 -25.57 7.16 4.80
CA HIS A 111 -25.03 8.20 3.92
C HIS A 111 -24.77 9.56 4.59
N GLN A 112 -25.32 9.78 5.78
CA GLN A 112 -25.14 11.01 6.57
C GLN A 112 -23.84 11.05 7.38
N VAL A 113 -23.05 9.97 7.37
CA VAL A 113 -21.73 9.92 8.02
C VAL A 113 -20.81 11.01 7.44
N LEU A 114 -20.12 11.74 8.34
CA LEU A 114 -19.35 12.96 8.11
C LEU A 114 -20.15 14.22 7.73
N CYS A 115 -21.39 14.11 7.25
CA CYS A 115 -22.23 15.28 6.97
C CYS A 115 -22.90 15.81 8.25
N ASP A 116 -23.32 14.90 9.13
CA ASP A 116 -24.00 15.21 10.39
C ASP A 116 -23.27 14.58 11.58
N GLU A 117 -23.00 15.36 12.62
CA GLU A 117 -22.24 14.93 13.80
C GLU A 117 -22.98 13.80 14.54
N LYS A 118 -24.30 13.92 14.73
CA LYS A 118 -25.10 12.95 15.47
C LYS A 118 -25.19 11.61 14.73
N ALA A 119 -25.47 11.64 13.43
CA ALA A 119 -25.48 10.45 12.58
C ALA A 119 -24.10 9.79 12.53
N THR A 120 -23.03 10.58 12.52
CA THR A 120 -21.66 10.05 12.57
C THR A 120 -21.37 9.39 13.92
N ALA A 121 -21.81 9.98 15.02
CA ALA A 121 -21.66 9.41 16.34
C ALA A 121 -22.40 8.07 16.47
N GLU A 122 -23.63 7.98 15.97
CA GLU A 122 -24.39 6.72 15.94
C GLU A 122 -23.67 5.64 15.10
N ALA A 123 -23.17 6.03 13.92
CA ALA A 123 -22.43 5.14 13.05
C ALA A 123 -21.12 4.65 13.69
N VAL A 124 -20.40 5.50 14.42
CA VAL A 124 -19.19 5.11 15.19
C VAL A 124 -19.52 4.04 16.23
N HIS A 125 -20.61 4.21 16.99
CA HIS A 125 -21.03 3.22 17.98
C HIS A 125 -21.32 1.86 17.35
N ARG A 126 -22.03 1.85 16.22
CA ARG A 126 -22.37 0.62 15.51
C ARG A 126 -21.14 -0.04 14.89
N TYR A 127 -20.26 0.77 14.28
CA TYR A 127 -18.97 0.32 13.75
C TYR A 127 -18.10 -0.32 14.84
N PHE A 128 -18.03 0.30 16.02
CA PHE A 128 -17.20 -0.19 17.12
C PHE A 128 -17.76 -1.46 17.75
N ARG A 129 -19.08 -1.64 17.75
CA ARG A 129 -19.71 -2.90 18.13
C ARG A 129 -19.33 -4.01 17.16
N GLU A 130 -19.56 -3.82 15.87
CA GLU A 130 -19.24 -4.82 14.85
C GLU A 130 -17.76 -5.21 14.86
N ARG A 131 -16.85 -4.22 14.98
CA ARG A 131 -15.41 -4.50 15.07
C ARG A 131 -15.03 -5.29 16.33
N ARG A 132 -15.72 -5.09 17.45
CA ARG A 132 -15.53 -5.92 18.65
C ARG A 132 -15.99 -7.34 18.40
N ASP A 133 -17.14 -7.52 17.77
CA ASP A 133 -17.67 -8.85 17.44
C ASP A 133 -16.70 -9.60 16.50
N GLN A 134 -16.13 -8.92 15.50
CA GLN A 134 -15.10 -9.51 14.62
C GLN A 134 -13.81 -9.89 15.35
N VAL A 135 -13.42 -9.15 16.39
CA VAL A 135 -12.28 -9.52 17.24
C VAL A 135 -12.61 -10.72 18.11
N SER A 136 -13.81 -10.77 18.70
CA SER A 136 -14.28 -11.90 19.50
C SER A 136 -14.38 -13.19 18.71
N LEU A 137 -14.72 -13.10 17.42
CA LEU A 137 -14.74 -14.23 16.49
C LEU A 137 -13.34 -14.64 15.97
N GLY A 138 -12.28 -13.93 16.34
CA GLY A 138 -10.91 -14.20 15.88
C GLY A 138 -10.62 -13.73 14.44
N ASN A 139 -11.58 -13.10 13.76
CA ASN A 139 -11.41 -12.62 12.37
C ASN A 139 -10.50 -11.40 12.27
N GLN A 140 -10.30 -10.67 13.37
CA GLN A 140 -9.47 -9.47 13.42
C GLN A 140 -8.58 -9.42 14.65
N ASN A 141 -7.35 -8.91 14.46
CA ASN A 141 -6.43 -8.67 15.56
C ASN A 141 -6.91 -7.50 16.43
N ARG A 142 -7.06 -7.75 17.74
CA ARG A 142 -7.52 -6.77 18.75
C ARG A 142 -6.72 -5.46 18.72
N ASN A 143 -5.39 -5.54 18.78
CA ASN A 143 -4.51 -4.37 18.87
C ASN A 143 -4.57 -3.52 17.59
N SER A 144 -4.70 -4.17 16.44
CA SER A 144 -4.92 -3.48 15.16
C SER A 144 -6.25 -2.73 15.14
N VAL A 145 -7.34 -3.36 15.62
CA VAL A 145 -8.66 -2.70 15.71
C VAL A 145 -8.64 -1.56 16.72
N ALA A 146 -8.09 -1.76 17.91
CA ALA A 146 -7.94 -0.73 18.93
C ALA A 146 -7.19 0.51 18.40
N SER A 147 -6.08 0.29 17.67
CA SER A 147 -5.32 1.37 17.04
C SER A 147 -6.17 2.15 16.02
N ARG A 148 -6.86 1.44 15.12
CA ARG A 148 -7.75 2.06 14.12
C ARG A 148 -8.89 2.84 14.76
N GLN A 149 -9.52 2.32 15.81
CA GLN A 149 -10.60 3.01 16.53
C GLN A 149 -10.10 4.31 17.16
N ARG A 150 -8.92 4.31 17.80
CA ARG A 150 -8.31 5.51 18.37
C ARG A 150 -7.99 6.56 17.31
N ILE A 151 -7.42 6.13 16.19
CA ILE A 151 -7.13 7.02 15.04
C ILE A 151 -8.42 7.64 14.50
N LEU A 152 -9.47 6.83 14.32
CA LEU A 152 -10.76 7.32 13.82
C LEU A 152 -11.36 8.38 14.74
N LEU A 153 -11.41 8.12 16.06
CA LEU A 153 -11.90 9.12 17.02
C LEU A 153 -11.07 10.41 17.00
N SER A 154 -9.74 10.29 16.95
CA SER A 154 -8.86 11.46 16.85
C SER A 154 -9.09 12.27 15.57
N MET A 155 -9.36 11.61 14.44
CA MET A 155 -9.71 12.29 13.18
C MET A 155 -11.07 13.00 13.28
N LEU A 156 -12.08 12.32 13.81
CA LEU A 156 -13.45 12.83 13.88
C LEU A 156 -13.63 13.96 14.90
N ARG A 157 -12.98 13.89 16.07
CA ARG A 157 -12.98 14.99 17.06
C ARG A 157 -12.48 16.29 16.47
N GLU A 158 -11.37 16.22 15.75
CA GLU A 158 -10.82 17.40 15.07
C GLU A 158 -11.68 17.83 13.88
N PHE A 159 -12.26 16.89 13.12
CA PHE A 159 -13.14 17.20 11.99
C PHE A 159 -14.41 17.95 12.44
N PHE A 160 -15.06 17.50 13.51
CA PHE A 160 -16.25 18.16 14.09
C PHE A 160 -15.92 19.28 15.08
N ARG A 161 -14.63 19.50 15.40
CA ARG A 161 -14.17 20.46 16.42
C ARG A 161 -14.85 20.24 17.78
N SER A 162 -14.98 18.98 18.16
CA SER A 162 -15.69 18.52 19.34
C SER A 162 -14.80 17.50 20.06
N ASP A 163 -14.11 17.93 21.13
CA ASP A 163 -13.19 17.08 21.88
C ASP A 163 -13.91 15.91 22.58
N ASP A 164 -15.15 16.15 22.98
CA ASP A 164 -16.04 15.18 23.60
C ASP A 164 -16.77 14.28 22.59
N PHE A 165 -16.52 14.45 21.28
CA PHE A 165 -17.13 13.62 20.25
C PHE A 165 -16.87 12.13 20.55
N CYS A 166 -17.98 11.40 20.74
CA CYS A 166 -17.98 9.98 21.08
C CYS A 166 -17.08 9.64 22.29
N ALA A 167 -17.07 10.48 23.33
CA ALA A 167 -16.35 10.18 24.58
C ALA A 167 -16.85 8.89 25.26
N ASP A 168 -18.10 8.53 25.04
CA ASP A 168 -18.77 7.31 25.51
C ASP A 168 -18.55 6.09 24.61
N ALA A 169 -17.92 6.25 23.43
CA ALA A 169 -17.67 5.14 22.53
C ALA A 169 -16.73 4.12 23.16
N ARG A 170 -17.22 2.88 23.27
CA ARG A 170 -16.50 1.74 23.85
C ARG A 170 -15.41 1.21 22.91
N ALA A 171 -14.36 1.99 22.70
CA ALA A 171 -13.17 1.59 21.95
C ALA A 171 -12.46 0.42 22.65
N LEU A 172 -11.91 -0.50 21.86
CA LEU A 172 -11.06 -1.57 22.36
C LEU A 172 -9.78 -0.97 22.95
N ARG A 173 -9.40 -1.48 24.13
CA ARG A 173 -8.09 -1.21 24.71
C ARG A 173 -7.08 -2.17 24.10
N GLN A 174 -5.91 -1.64 23.75
CA GLN A 174 -4.76 -2.47 23.39
C GLN A 174 -4.44 -3.41 24.56
N GLN A 175 -4.15 -4.66 24.22
CA GLN A 175 -3.69 -5.66 25.18
C GLN A 175 -2.16 -5.72 25.08
N GLN A 176 -1.48 -5.27 26.14
CA GLN A 176 -0.02 -5.27 26.20
C GLN A 176 0.54 -6.70 26.23
N ASP A 177 -0.14 -7.65 26.88
CA ASP A 177 0.29 -9.06 26.95
C ASP A 177 0.28 -9.78 25.60
N ALA A 178 -0.45 -9.24 24.61
CA ALA A 178 -0.45 -9.76 23.24
C ALA A 178 0.73 -9.22 22.40
N TRP A 179 1.50 -8.27 22.95
CA TRP A 179 2.72 -7.77 22.34
C TRP A 179 3.88 -8.60 22.89
N VAL A 180 4.24 -9.66 22.18
CA VAL A 180 5.50 -10.39 22.45
C VAL A 180 6.63 -9.50 21.93
N PRO A 181 7.48 -8.92 22.80
CA PRO A 181 8.64 -8.19 22.33
C PRO A 181 9.50 -9.13 21.49
N THR A 182 10.06 -8.64 20.38
CA THR A 182 11.06 -9.41 19.64
C THR A 182 12.19 -9.74 20.61
N ALA A 183 12.37 -11.03 20.91
CA ALA A 183 13.46 -11.47 21.77
C ALA A 183 14.79 -10.99 21.17
N VAL A 184 15.72 -10.56 22.03
CA VAL A 184 17.07 -10.28 21.58
C VAL A 184 17.61 -11.59 21.00
N PRO A 185 18.08 -11.61 19.73
CA PRO A 185 18.62 -12.84 19.15
C PRO A 185 19.78 -13.34 20.00
N ASP A 186 19.89 -14.65 20.18
CA ASP A 186 21.03 -15.23 20.89
C ASP A 186 22.35 -15.02 20.12
N ALA A 187 23.47 -15.31 20.76
CA ALA A 187 24.80 -15.09 20.19
C ALA A 187 25.00 -15.87 18.87
N GLU A 188 24.36 -17.04 18.74
CA GLU A 188 24.47 -17.85 17.53
C GLU A 188 23.70 -17.21 16.37
N ALA A 189 22.47 -16.76 16.60
CA ALA A 189 21.67 -16.05 15.62
C ALA A 189 22.32 -14.74 15.18
N GLN A 190 22.95 -14.01 16.11
CA GLN A 190 23.73 -12.81 15.78
C GLN A 190 24.97 -13.15 14.92
N ALA A 191 25.72 -14.18 15.29
CA ALA A 191 26.89 -14.63 14.52
C ALA A 191 26.49 -15.11 13.11
N ALA A 192 25.37 -15.82 12.98
CA ALA A 192 24.82 -16.24 11.70
C ALA A 192 24.47 -15.03 10.81
N LEU A 193 23.78 -14.05 11.38
CA LEU A 193 23.40 -12.83 10.66
C LEU A 193 24.64 -12.05 10.18
N LEU A 194 25.65 -11.89 11.03
CA LEU A 194 26.89 -11.22 10.67
C LEU A 194 27.67 -11.97 9.59
N ALA A 195 27.76 -13.30 9.69
CA ALA A 195 28.39 -14.14 8.67
C ALA A 195 27.70 -14.00 7.30
N TRP A 196 26.36 -13.93 7.29
CA TRP A 196 25.59 -13.68 6.06
C TRP A 196 25.78 -12.26 5.54
N ALA A 197 25.75 -11.26 6.41
CA ALA A 197 25.93 -9.86 6.01
C ALA A 197 27.30 -9.64 5.35
N ASP A 198 28.36 -10.18 5.96
CA ASP A 198 29.73 -10.08 5.44
C ASP A 198 29.89 -10.83 4.11
N ALA A 199 29.39 -12.07 4.03
CA ALA A 199 29.45 -12.87 2.81
C ALA A 199 28.68 -12.23 1.65
N LEU A 200 27.47 -11.70 1.91
CA LEU A 200 26.66 -11.02 0.90
C LEU A 200 27.32 -9.72 0.45
N PHE A 201 27.78 -8.89 1.39
CA PHE A 201 28.45 -7.63 1.06
C PHE A 201 29.68 -7.89 0.20
N SER A 202 30.57 -8.77 0.65
CA SER A 202 31.81 -9.12 -0.07
C SER A 202 31.50 -9.67 -1.46
N SER A 203 30.58 -10.62 -1.57
CA SER A 203 30.24 -11.26 -2.85
C SER A 203 29.59 -10.28 -3.83
N ILE A 204 28.72 -9.38 -3.37
CA ILE A 204 28.09 -8.35 -4.21
C ILE A 204 29.13 -7.30 -4.62
N SER A 205 30.01 -6.87 -3.72
CA SER A 205 31.10 -5.95 -4.03
C SER A 205 32.02 -6.54 -5.10
N THR A 206 32.45 -7.79 -4.95
CA THR A 206 33.25 -8.51 -5.95
C THR A 206 32.51 -8.66 -7.27
N LEU A 207 31.22 -8.99 -7.25
CA LEU A 207 30.39 -9.07 -8.47
C LEU A 207 30.39 -7.75 -9.24
N VAL A 208 30.20 -6.62 -8.55
CA VAL A 208 30.12 -5.29 -9.18
C VAL A 208 31.48 -4.79 -9.64
N LEU A 209 32.53 -4.99 -8.84
CA LEU A 209 33.87 -4.49 -9.14
C LEU A 209 34.59 -5.33 -10.22
N ASP A 210 34.45 -6.65 -10.18
CA ASP A 210 35.12 -7.56 -11.11
C ASP A 210 34.24 -7.95 -12.30
N PHE A 211 33.04 -7.38 -12.41
CA PHE A 211 32.05 -7.70 -13.46
C PHE A 211 31.81 -9.21 -13.62
N LYS A 212 31.71 -9.95 -12.52
CA LYS A 212 31.54 -11.41 -12.58
C LYS A 212 30.21 -11.78 -13.25
N PRO A 213 30.19 -12.83 -14.09
CA PRO A 213 28.94 -13.33 -14.64
C PRO A 213 28.07 -13.95 -13.53
N TYR A 214 26.76 -13.89 -13.71
CA TYR A 214 25.79 -14.59 -12.85
C TYR A 214 25.60 -16.03 -13.32
N PRO A 215 25.45 -17.03 -12.43
CA PRO A 215 25.15 -16.84 -11.02
C PRO A 215 26.39 -16.62 -10.16
N VAL A 216 26.21 -15.86 -9.09
CA VAL A 216 27.26 -15.67 -8.08
C VAL A 216 26.96 -16.52 -6.87
N ARG A 217 27.86 -17.44 -6.56
CA ARG A 217 27.78 -18.24 -5.35
C ARG A 217 28.33 -17.45 -4.16
N VAL A 218 27.48 -17.21 -3.18
CA VAL A 218 27.81 -16.62 -1.89
C VAL A 218 28.02 -17.75 -0.91
N THR A 219 29.16 -17.79 -0.23
CA THR A 219 29.44 -18.78 0.81
C THR A 219 29.76 -18.05 2.10
N THR A 220 29.09 -18.40 3.21
CA THR A 220 29.42 -17.83 4.52
C THR A 220 30.65 -18.50 5.12
N VAL A 221 31.27 -17.85 6.11
CA VAL A 221 32.37 -18.45 6.90
C VAL A 221 31.96 -19.74 7.64
N ARG A 222 30.64 -20.00 7.74
CA ARG A 222 30.07 -21.22 8.32
C ARG A 222 29.85 -22.34 7.30
N GLY A 223 30.18 -22.12 6.02
CA GLY A 223 30.01 -23.10 4.94
C GLY A 223 28.60 -23.14 4.34
N GLU A 224 27.72 -22.23 4.75
CA GLU A 224 26.39 -22.08 4.16
C GLU A 224 26.52 -21.41 2.79
N HIS A 225 25.62 -21.70 1.86
CA HIS A 225 25.72 -21.19 0.50
C HIS A 225 24.38 -20.69 -0.04
N LEU A 226 24.43 -19.56 -0.75
CA LEU A 226 23.32 -18.94 -1.47
C LEU A 226 23.77 -18.63 -2.89
N CYS A 227 22.85 -18.77 -3.85
CA CYS A 227 23.12 -18.45 -5.24
C CYS A 227 22.39 -17.15 -5.61
N LEU A 228 23.13 -16.11 -5.98
CA LEU A 228 22.56 -14.87 -6.50
C LEU A 228 22.33 -15.02 -8.00
N VAL A 229 21.12 -14.69 -8.44
CA VAL A 229 20.71 -14.67 -9.85
C VAL A 229 20.00 -13.35 -10.17
N PRO A 230 20.05 -12.88 -11.43
CA PRO A 230 19.34 -11.67 -11.83
C PRO A 230 17.84 -11.85 -11.62
N HIS A 231 17.22 -10.92 -10.92
CA HIS A 231 15.76 -10.84 -10.82
C HIS A 231 15.27 -9.69 -11.70
N PRO A 232 14.45 -9.92 -12.74
CA PRO A 232 13.87 -8.83 -13.52
C PRO A 232 12.88 -8.04 -12.64
N PHE A 233 12.97 -6.72 -12.65
CA PHE A 233 12.05 -5.82 -11.96
C PHE A 233 10.65 -5.92 -12.64
N GLY A 234 9.58 -6.17 -11.86
CA GLY A 234 8.19 -6.10 -12.35
C GLY A 234 7.32 -7.40 -12.33
N ARG A 235 7.77 -8.49 -11.70
CA ARG A 235 7.01 -9.76 -11.66
C ARG A 235 5.74 -9.72 -10.80
N LYS A 236 4.69 -10.42 -11.25
CA LYS A 236 3.60 -10.93 -10.41
C LYS A 236 3.93 -12.35 -9.95
N LYS A 237 3.45 -12.73 -8.76
CA LYS A 237 3.63 -14.07 -8.15
C LYS A 237 3.17 -15.16 -9.14
N GLY A 238 4.05 -16.08 -9.54
CA GLY A 238 3.77 -17.19 -10.46
C GLY A 238 4.48 -17.13 -11.83
N ASP A 239 5.31 -16.12 -12.08
CA ASP A 239 5.97 -15.87 -13.38
C ASP A 239 7.42 -16.41 -13.46
N ASP A 240 7.72 -17.47 -12.69
CA ASP A 240 9.08 -17.88 -12.34
C ASP A 240 9.96 -18.32 -13.52
N SER A 241 9.38 -18.67 -14.66
CA SER A 241 10.11 -19.27 -15.79
C SER A 241 10.67 -18.29 -16.82
N ARG A 242 10.07 -17.11 -17.04
CA ARG A 242 10.39 -16.32 -18.26
C ARG A 242 11.69 -15.50 -18.20
N GLY A 243 12.05 -14.92 -17.05
CA GLY A 243 13.23 -14.06 -16.92
C GLY A 243 14.58 -14.78 -16.87
N LEU A 244 14.57 -16.07 -16.49
CA LEU A 244 15.78 -16.90 -16.31
C LEU A 244 16.06 -17.81 -17.53
N LEU A 245 15.20 -17.79 -18.55
CA LEU A 245 15.38 -18.57 -19.79
C LEU A 245 16.68 -18.19 -20.51
N GLY A 246 17.02 -16.90 -20.50
CA GLY A 246 18.22 -16.38 -21.16
C GLY A 246 19.55 -16.67 -20.46
N TRP A 247 19.54 -17.29 -19.27
CA TRP A 247 20.75 -17.52 -18.47
C TRP A 247 20.97 -19.01 -18.22
N ASN A 248 22.17 -19.51 -18.49
CA ASN A 248 22.59 -20.81 -18.03
C ASN A 248 22.94 -20.71 -16.53
N LEU A 249 22.09 -21.24 -15.67
CA LEU A 249 22.28 -21.18 -14.22
C LEU A 249 23.37 -22.12 -13.69
N GLU A 250 23.95 -22.97 -14.53
CA GLU A 250 25.09 -23.82 -14.17
C GLU A 250 26.42 -23.17 -14.54
N THR A 251 26.50 -22.52 -15.70
CA THR A 251 27.75 -21.91 -16.21
C THR A 251 27.83 -20.41 -15.98
N GLY A 252 26.68 -19.77 -15.84
CA GLY A 252 26.55 -18.33 -15.68
C GLY A 252 26.65 -17.48 -16.94
N GLU A 253 26.60 -18.13 -18.08
CA GLU A 253 26.66 -17.44 -19.37
C GLU A 253 25.24 -17.21 -19.93
N PRO A 254 25.05 -16.18 -20.76
CA PRO A 254 23.86 -16.05 -21.57
C PRO A 254 23.67 -17.31 -22.43
N ARG A 255 22.47 -17.90 -22.43
CA ARG A 255 22.15 -19.00 -23.33
C ARG A 255 22.08 -18.49 -24.77
N THR A 256 22.45 -19.35 -25.72
CA THR A 256 22.29 -19.04 -27.14
C THR A 256 20.81 -18.97 -27.52
N ARG A 257 20.49 -18.28 -28.63
CA ARG A 257 19.12 -18.19 -29.15
C ARG A 257 18.52 -19.57 -29.41
N GLU A 258 19.33 -20.52 -29.86
CA GLU A 258 18.94 -21.90 -30.16
C GLU A 258 18.55 -22.65 -28.87
N ASP A 259 19.36 -22.53 -27.81
CA ASP A 259 19.08 -23.14 -26.51
C ASP A 259 17.81 -22.59 -25.85
N ILE A 260 17.58 -21.28 -25.98
CA ILE A 260 16.38 -20.62 -25.48
C ILE A 260 15.14 -21.14 -26.24
N THR A 261 15.23 -21.23 -27.57
CA THR A 261 14.11 -21.69 -28.42
C THR A 261 13.76 -23.15 -28.13
N LYS A 262 14.76 -24.01 -27.95
CA LYS A 262 14.58 -25.43 -27.60
C LYS A 262 13.88 -25.58 -26.23
N ARG A 263 14.32 -24.85 -25.21
CA ARG A 263 13.68 -24.90 -23.88
C ARG A 263 12.28 -24.32 -23.85
N MET A 264 12.01 -23.27 -24.63
CA MET A 264 10.65 -22.72 -24.77
C MET A 264 9.69 -23.74 -25.40
N ALA A 265 10.16 -24.50 -26.39
CA ALA A 265 9.39 -25.60 -26.99
C ALA A 265 9.15 -26.75 -25.99
N GLU A 266 10.16 -27.13 -25.20
CA GLU A 266 10.06 -28.16 -24.16
C GLU A 266 9.12 -27.76 -23.01
N THR A 267 8.97 -26.45 -22.73
CA THR A 267 8.12 -25.92 -21.64
C THR A 267 6.74 -25.43 -22.12
N GLY A 268 6.39 -25.63 -23.39
CA GLY A 268 5.08 -25.25 -23.94
C GLY A 268 4.81 -23.74 -24.00
N ALA A 269 5.85 -22.92 -23.98
CA ALA A 269 5.73 -21.46 -24.07
C ALA A 269 5.87 -20.97 -25.51
N ASN A 270 4.86 -20.27 -26.04
CA ASN A 270 4.90 -19.70 -27.39
C ASN A 270 6.10 -18.76 -27.58
N THR A 271 6.64 -18.83 -28.80
CA THR A 271 7.86 -18.17 -29.30
C THR A 271 7.96 -16.67 -29.00
N PRO A 272 9.19 -16.11 -28.89
CA PRO A 272 9.36 -14.66 -28.82
C PRO A 272 8.90 -14.02 -30.13
N HIS A 273 8.23 -12.88 -30.02
CA HIS A 273 7.94 -12.01 -31.16
C HIS A 273 9.26 -11.64 -31.86
N GLU A 274 9.39 -11.96 -33.15
CA GLU A 274 10.45 -11.44 -34.00
C GLU A 274 10.27 -9.91 -34.09
N SER A 275 11.06 -9.16 -33.32
CA SER A 275 11.28 -7.75 -33.63
C SER A 275 12.29 -7.71 -34.77
N SER A 276 11.80 -7.36 -35.95
CA SER A 276 12.57 -7.08 -37.16
C SER A 276 13.72 -6.10 -36.88
N GLU A 277 14.94 -6.63 -36.79
CA GLU A 277 16.13 -5.90 -37.23
C GLU A 277 16.10 -5.87 -38.76
N ASP A 278 15.45 -4.86 -39.33
CA ASP A 278 15.73 -4.43 -40.71
C ASP A 278 15.27 -2.98 -40.90
N ARG A 279 16.15 -2.06 -40.49
CA ARG A 279 16.21 -0.69 -41.01
C ARG A 279 17.52 -0.02 -40.59
N ARG A 280 18.62 -0.54 -41.12
CA ARG A 280 19.84 0.24 -41.36
C ARG A 280 20.38 -0.13 -42.74
N THR A 281 19.83 0.53 -43.75
CA THR A 281 20.54 0.93 -44.97
C THR A 281 19.85 2.17 -45.54
N ASP A 282 20.69 3.12 -45.92
CA ASP A 282 20.49 4.24 -46.85
C ASP A 282 19.69 5.47 -46.42
N SER A 283 20.37 6.43 -45.76
CA SER A 283 20.85 7.71 -46.34
C SER A 283 21.55 8.55 -45.29
#